data_AF-A0A4R4L7K1-F1
#
_entry.id   AF-A0A4R4L7K1-F1
#
_cell.length_a   1.000
_cell.length_b   1.000
_cell.length_c   1.000
_cell.angle_alpha   90.00
_cell.angle_beta   90.00
_cell.angle_gamma   90.00
#
_symmetry.space_group_name_H-M   'P 1'
#
loop_
_entity.id
_entity.type
_entity.pdbx_description
1 polymer ?
#
loop_
_entity_poly.entity_id
_entity_poly.type
_entity_poly.pdbx_seq_one_letter_code
_entity_poly.pdbx_strand_id
1 'polypeptide(L)'
;MLAWSDLPERRLAEGGPLGSLLARLVPTGVRVLLAGPHDPALLARLAHAEVTCLLRSHPDGVTLADRGARVVVGGPAGLPADEQWDVVVAAAGLDAVESVEGDRLGWDGVLQRLVTAVAPGGTLLLRVDNPLGVHRLVAASPWYADRSDRAWSVGGVLDAGRPANPAQVRARLAAAGLRPGPAFAAYPDPDAPTVLVDADELEGRTTSGLLDAMLHGACTGSREATVLQDPARLAVDALHAGLGSALAPSWLLLAHRPTTGTAVDPAGRADLPVALVQTGPPGVGVVEVHAGADGWRWWASAATPRPEAAPFASREVAHRDVTALHGPIPEGRLLRTLLLDACLRRDLHTLRHLLHGYITWLGTQADADGRLSGATALAGTDNVVVAGDEFAVLDPSWRASAPLELDVVLARSLWRFAAALLTGGYAHPWTSTLDVAGLTVVLGGVAGRELSRATVAAAVEAEAAITAALRGLDAEGRVRLADELRAVSPTDPPAGPRSYQQLREAWLRQREEMTRLAALLKWTEDLLTSRERALRRADATINLLSGSLSYRVGRLAITPARLAKRGARAAKRRATAALNQRRSEPEQQ
;
A
#
# COMPACT_ATOMS: atom_id res chain seq x y z
N MET A 1 14.23 10.13 -38.80
CA MET A 1 14.54 9.44 -37.53
C MET A 1 13.37 8.52 -37.19
N LEU A 2 13.46 7.21 -37.50
CA LEU A 2 12.27 6.34 -37.70
C LEU A 2 11.95 5.32 -36.58
N ALA A 3 12.62 5.33 -35.43
CA ALA A 3 12.51 4.23 -34.46
C ALA A 3 12.46 4.66 -32.98
N TRP A 4 11.62 5.63 -32.64
CA TRP A 4 11.36 6.03 -31.25
C TRP A 4 9.86 6.06 -30.98
N SER A 5 9.46 5.63 -29.79
CA SER A 5 8.05 5.54 -29.37
C SER A 5 7.85 6.34 -28.10
N ASP A 6 6.79 7.14 -28.06
CA ASP A 6 6.37 7.89 -26.88
C ASP A 6 5.22 7.19 -26.13
N LEU A 7 4.71 6.06 -26.64
CA LEU A 7 3.63 5.34 -25.98
C LEU A 7 4.03 4.91 -24.56
N PRO A 8 3.10 4.98 -23.60
CA PRO A 8 3.41 4.62 -22.23
C PRO A 8 3.79 3.14 -22.14
N GLU A 9 4.93 2.88 -21.48
CA GLU A 9 5.41 1.52 -21.18
C GLU A 9 4.44 0.81 -20.22
N ARG A 10 3.97 1.55 -19.21
CA ARG A 10 2.99 1.07 -18.24
C ARG A 10 1.59 1.36 -18.72
N ARG A 11 0.80 0.29 -18.92
CA ARG A 11 -0.58 0.36 -19.39
C ARG A 11 -1.52 -0.10 -18.29
N LEU A 12 -2.58 0.67 -18.08
CA LEU A 12 -3.62 0.33 -17.13
C LEU A 12 -4.78 -0.28 -17.89
N ALA A 13 -5.42 -1.28 -17.30
CA ALA A 13 -6.61 -1.88 -17.88
C ALA A 13 -7.64 -0.80 -18.18
N GLU A 14 -8.16 -0.80 -19.41
CA GLU A 14 -9.19 0.12 -19.87
C GLU A 14 -8.83 1.62 -19.75
N GLY A 15 -7.53 1.94 -19.68
CA GLY A 15 -7.04 3.32 -19.52
C GLY A 15 -7.14 3.86 -18.09
N GLY A 16 -7.52 3.02 -17.12
CA GLY A 16 -7.55 3.37 -15.70
C GLY A 16 -8.45 4.57 -15.36
N PRO A 17 -8.13 5.31 -14.28
CA PRO A 17 -8.87 6.49 -13.84
C PRO A 17 -9.02 7.56 -14.92
N LEU A 18 -8.00 7.77 -15.75
CA LEU A 18 -8.06 8.73 -16.86
C LEU A 18 -9.13 8.33 -17.89
N GLY A 19 -9.18 7.04 -18.26
CA GLY A 19 -10.20 6.53 -19.18
C GLY A 19 -11.62 6.69 -18.63
N SER A 20 -11.81 6.47 -17.34
CA SER A 20 -13.11 6.65 -16.68
C SER A 20 -13.54 8.12 -16.60
N LEU A 21 -12.60 9.02 -16.31
CA LEU A 21 -12.83 10.46 -16.34
C LEU A 21 -13.22 10.93 -17.76
N LEU A 22 -12.49 10.47 -18.79
CA LEU A 22 -12.78 10.83 -20.18
C LEU A 22 -14.14 10.31 -20.66
N ALA A 23 -14.55 9.11 -20.24
CA ALA A 23 -15.87 8.57 -20.58
C ALA A 23 -17.03 9.43 -20.05
N ARG A 24 -16.84 10.13 -18.92
CA ARG A 24 -17.80 11.12 -18.39
C ARG A 24 -17.73 12.47 -19.08
N LEU A 25 -16.52 12.90 -19.45
CA LEU A 25 -16.29 14.21 -20.05
C LEU A 25 -16.68 14.30 -21.53
N VAL A 26 -16.70 13.18 -22.26
CA VAL A 26 -16.91 13.14 -23.71
C VAL A 26 -18.33 12.66 -24.02
N PRO A 27 -19.24 13.54 -24.50
CA PRO A 27 -20.56 13.13 -24.96
C PRO A 27 -20.50 12.24 -26.20
N THR A 28 -21.58 11.50 -26.46
CA THR A 28 -21.72 10.68 -27.68
C THR A 28 -21.77 11.53 -28.95
N GLY A 29 -21.04 11.12 -29.97
CA GLY A 29 -21.06 11.72 -31.31
C GLY A 29 -20.28 13.02 -31.46
N VAL A 30 -19.53 13.46 -30.43
CA VAL A 30 -18.72 14.69 -30.50
C VAL A 30 -17.36 14.43 -31.13
N ARG A 31 -16.69 15.50 -31.58
CA ARG A 31 -15.34 15.44 -32.13
C ARG A 31 -14.30 15.61 -31.02
N VAL A 32 -13.39 14.65 -30.90
CA VAL A 32 -12.35 14.63 -29.87
C VAL A 32 -10.96 14.69 -30.50
N LEU A 33 -10.13 15.60 -30.01
CA LEU A 33 -8.69 15.61 -30.30
C LEU A 33 -7.92 15.03 -29.11
N LEU A 34 -7.34 13.86 -29.29
CA LEU A 34 -6.38 13.26 -28.34
C LEU A 34 -4.97 13.73 -28.68
N ALA A 35 -4.45 14.71 -27.94
CA ALA A 35 -3.15 15.31 -28.15
C ALA A 35 -2.07 14.66 -27.28
N GLY A 36 -1.14 13.97 -27.94
CA GLY A 36 0.00 13.29 -27.35
C GLY A 36 -0.18 11.77 -27.27
N PRO A 37 0.87 11.05 -26.85
CA PRO A 37 0.87 9.61 -26.72
C PRO A 37 -0.07 9.17 -25.59
N HIS A 38 -1.01 8.29 -25.91
CA HIS A 38 -2.01 7.79 -24.99
C HIS A 38 -2.09 6.27 -25.05
N ASP A 39 -2.49 5.64 -23.96
CA ASP A 39 -2.77 4.20 -23.96
C ASP A 39 -3.83 3.90 -25.02
N PRO A 40 -3.57 2.99 -25.98
CA PRO A 40 -4.55 2.60 -27.00
C PRO A 40 -5.89 2.13 -26.41
N ALA A 41 -5.92 1.66 -25.15
CA ALA A 41 -7.16 1.31 -24.46
C ALA A 41 -8.14 2.50 -24.34
N LEU A 42 -7.65 3.74 -24.37
CA LEU A 42 -8.49 4.95 -24.37
C LEU A 42 -9.32 5.08 -25.64
N LEU A 43 -8.83 4.59 -26.79
CA LEU A 43 -9.62 4.61 -28.03
C LEU A 43 -10.86 3.74 -27.90
N ALA A 44 -10.75 2.57 -27.26
CA ALA A 44 -11.89 1.69 -27.02
C ALA A 44 -12.92 2.35 -26.07
N ARG A 45 -12.46 3.11 -25.08
CA ARG A 45 -13.32 3.87 -24.16
C ARG A 45 -14.01 5.07 -24.80
N LEU A 46 -13.46 5.58 -25.89
CA LEU A 46 -13.99 6.73 -26.64
C LEU A 46 -14.63 6.33 -27.97
N ALA A 47 -14.96 5.04 -28.14
CA ALA A 47 -15.57 4.54 -29.37
C ALA A 47 -16.94 5.17 -29.69
N HIS A 48 -17.57 5.84 -28.71
CA HIS A 48 -18.80 6.61 -28.88
C HIS A 48 -18.58 8.02 -29.45
N ALA A 49 -17.34 8.42 -29.74
CA ALA A 49 -16.97 9.74 -30.24
C ALA A 49 -16.06 9.66 -31.47
N GLU A 50 -15.96 10.77 -32.22
CA GLU A 50 -15.07 10.86 -33.39
C GLU A 50 -13.67 11.28 -32.95
N VAL A 51 -12.78 10.29 -32.78
CA VAL A 51 -11.44 10.51 -32.22
C VAL A 51 -10.40 10.78 -33.32
N THR A 52 -9.70 11.91 -33.18
CA THR A 52 -8.48 12.25 -33.91
C THR A 52 -7.29 12.26 -32.95
N CYS A 53 -6.24 11.50 -33.25
CA CYS A 53 -5.01 11.47 -32.47
C CYS A 53 -3.95 12.40 -33.07
N LEU A 54 -3.36 13.28 -32.26
CA LEU A 54 -2.23 14.11 -32.63
C LEU A 54 -0.97 13.58 -31.95
N LEU A 55 -0.01 13.13 -32.75
CA LEU A 55 1.23 12.53 -32.26
C LEU A 55 2.44 13.21 -32.89
N ARG A 56 3.59 13.08 -32.23
CA ARG A 56 4.89 13.44 -32.82
C ARG A 56 5.63 12.23 -33.39
N SER A 57 5.46 11.05 -32.79
CA SER A 57 6.08 9.81 -33.26
C SER A 57 5.29 9.16 -34.41
N HIS A 58 5.97 8.87 -35.51
CA HIS A 58 5.40 8.15 -36.65
C HIS A 58 5.10 6.67 -36.35
N PRO A 59 6.00 5.87 -35.71
CA PRO A 59 5.68 4.50 -35.27
C PRO A 59 4.41 4.39 -34.42
N ASP A 60 4.20 5.34 -33.51
CA ASP A 60 3.00 5.39 -32.67
C ASP A 60 1.76 5.70 -33.52
N GLY A 61 1.91 6.58 -34.50
CA GLY A 61 0.86 6.92 -35.44
C GLY A 61 0.39 5.74 -36.28
N VAL A 62 1.32 4.92 -36.78
CA VAL A 62 0.98 3.66 -37.48
C VAL A 62 0.23 2.72 -36.54
N THR A 63 0.72 2.56 -35.31
CA THR A 63 0.14 1.69 -34.28
C THR A 63 -1.30 2.07 -33.89
N LEU A 64 -1.63 3.36 -33.90
CA LEU A 64 -3.00 3.84 -33.63
C LEU A 64 -3.88 3.84 -34.89
N ALA A 65 -3.32 4.13 -36.07
CA ALA A 65 -4.06 4.07 -37.34
C ALA A 65 -4.55 2.66 -37.66
N ASP A 66 -3.74 1.63 -37.39
CA ASP A 66 -4.13 0.22 -37.53
C ASP A 66 -5.33 -0.18 -36.63
N ARG A 67 -5.61 0.62 -35.60
CA ARG A 67 -6.78 0.47 -34.71
C ARG A 67 -7.98 1.32 -35.14
N GLY A 68 -7.93 1.93 -36.32
CA GLY A 68 -9.04 2.68 -36.91
C GLY A 68 -9.15 4.15 -36.48
N ALA A 69 -8.16 4.70 -35.78
CA ALA A 69 -8.16 6.11 -35.41
C ALA A 69 -7.72 7.00 -36.59
N ARG A 70 -8.30 8.20 -36.70
CA ARG A 70 -7.72 9.26 -37.54
C ARG A 70 -6.47 9.78 -36.85
N VAL A 71 -5.31 9.73 -37.52
CA VAL A 71 -4.03 10.13 -36.93
C VAL A 71 -3.40 11.29 -37.70
N VAL A 72 -2.93 12.29 -36.98
CA VAL A 72 -2.09 13.38 -37.46
C VAL A 72 -0.72 13.25 -36.80
N VAL A 73 0.33 13.09 -37.60
CA VAL A 73 1.72 13.00 -37.12
C VAL A 73 2.47 14.29 -37.49
N GLY A 74 3.18 14.87 -36.53
CA GLY A 74 3.98 16.09 -36.72
C GLY A 74 3.82 17.14 -35.61
N GLY A 75 3.17 16.78 -34.50
CA GLY A 75 2.90 17.71 -33.41
C GLY A 75 1.98 18.88 -33.83
N PRO A 76 1.94 19.99 -33.06
CA PRO A 76 0.92 21.03 -33.21
C PRO A 76 0.92 21.75 -34.57
N ALA A 77 2.06 21.74 -35.27
CA ALA A 77 2.20 22.30 -36.62
C ALA A 77 1.42 21.51 -37.68
N GLY A 78 1.18 20.21 -37.45
CA GLY A 78 0.40 19.36 -38.35
C GLY A 78 -1.12 19.54 -38.25
N LEU A 79 -1.61 20.24 -37.23
CA LEU A 79 -3.05 20.50 -37.11
C LEU A 79 -3.53 21.44 -38.23
N PRO A 80 -4.70 21.21 -38.84
CA PRO A 80 -5.35 22.17 -39.72
C PRO A 80 -5.74 23.45 -38.96
N ALA A 81 -5.77 24.60 -39.64
CA ALA A 81 -6.10 25.89 -39.00
C ALA A 81 -7.61 26.09 -38.82
N ASP A 82 -8.40 25.41 -39.65
CA ASP A 82 -9.86 25.51 -39.78
C ASP A 82 -10.62 24.40 -39.05
N GLU A 83 -9.94 23.33 -38.63
CA GLU A 83 -10.55 22.28 -37.82
C GLU A 83 -10.61 22.66 -36.33
N GLN A 84 -11.78 22.40 -35.74
CA GLN A 84 -12.05 22.57 -34.32
C GLN A 84 -12.71 21.31 -33.76
N TRP A 85 -12.50 21.06 -32.47
CA TRP A 85 -12.99 19.90 -31.74
C TRP A 85 -13.75 20.32 -30.48
N ASP A 86 -14.82 19.60 -30.17
CA ASP A 86 -15.65 19.85 -28.99
C ASP A 86 -14.88 19.53 -27.70
N VAL A 87 -14.02 18.52 -27.74
CA VAL A 87 -13.14 18.14 -26.62
C VAL A 87 -11.71 17.97 -27.10
N VAL A 88 -10.77 18.65 -26.46
CA VAL A 88 -9.32 18.47 -26.67
C VAL A 88 -8.73 17.87 -25.39
N VAL A 89 -8.00 16.77 -25.52
CA VAL A 89 -7.38 16.04 -24.41
C VAL A 89 -5.87 16.05 -24.59
N ALA A 90 -5.17 16.84 -23.80
CA ALA A 90 -3.71 16.86 -23.71
C ALA A 90 -3.26 16.19 -22.39
N ALA A 91 -3.78 15.00 -22.12
CA ALA A 91 -3.50 14.30 -20.87
C ALA A 91 -2.09 13.68 -20.83
N ALA A 92 -1.34 13.68 -21.94
CA ALA A 92 0.07 13.31 -21.97
C ALA A 92 0.99 14.50 -21.62
N GLY A 93 0.41 15.68 -21.41
CA GLY A 93 1.14 16.94 -21.21
C GLY A 93 1.68 17.53 -22.51
N LEU A 94 1.94 18.84 -22.52
CA LEU A 94 2.29 19.56 -23.76
C LEU A 94 3.66 19.18 -24.33
N ASP A 95 4.58 18.77 -23.46
CA ASP A 95 5.92 18.33 -23.85
C ASP A 95 5.92 17.12 -24.76
N ALA A 96 4.99 16.18 -24.54
CA ALA A 96 4.84 14.99 -25.35
C ALA A 96 4.12 15.28 -26.68
N VAL A 97 3.48 16.44 -26.81
CA VAL A 97 2.82 16.90 -28.05
C VAL A 97 3.81 17.67 -28.93
N GLU A 98 4.70 18.47 -28.33
CA GLU A 98 5.68 19.27 -29.09
C GLU A 98 6.58 18.36 -29.94
N SER A 99 6.61 18.64 -31.24
CA SER A 99 7.52 17.98 -32.18
C SER A 99 8.95 18.44 -31.92
N VAL A 100 9.89 17.51 -32.06
CA VAL A 100 11.33 17.82 -32.07
C VAL A 100 11.82 18.26 -33.44
N GLU A 101 10.99 18.08 -34.46
CA GLU A 101 11.24 18.52 -35.83
C GLU A 101 10.55 19.88 -36.06
N GLY A 102 11.33 20.89 -36.45
CA GLY A 102 10.86 22.25 -36.73
C GLY A 102 11.16 23.28 -35.63
N ASP A 103 10.58 24.47 -35.77
CA ASP A 103 10.72 25.54 -34.78
C ASP A 103 9.97 25.18 -33.49
N ARG A 104 10.66 25.31 -32.35
CA ARG A 104 10.08 25.03 -31.04
C ARG A 104 9.10 26.13 -30.65
N LEU A 105 7.85 25.76 -30.41
CA LEU A 105 6.79 26.67 -29.99
C LEU A 105 6.89 26.99 -28.50
N GLY A 106 7.52 26.11 -27.71
CA GLY A 106 7.52 26.19 -26.26
C GLY A 106 6.12 25.95 -25.67
N TRP A 107 6.06 25.91 -24.34
CA TRP A 107 4.84 25.54 -23.62
C TRP A 107 3.64 26.43 -23.99
N ASP A 108 3.82 27.75 -24.00
CA ASP A 108 2.74 28.70 -24.32
C ASP A 108 2.31 28.60 -25.79
N GLY A 109 3.25 28.41 -26.73
CA GLY A 109 2.92 28.28 -28.15
C GLY A 109 2.14 27.00 -28.45
N VAL A 110 2.52 25.87 -27.84
CA VAL A 110 1.76 24.61 -27.93
C VAL A 110 0.36 24.79 -27.31
N LEU A 111 0.26 25.41 -26.13
CA LEU A 111 -1.03 25.68 -25.49
C LEU A 111 -1.93 26.50 -26.41
N GLN A 112 -1.44 27.60 -26.97
CA GLN A 112 -2.23 28.46 -27.85
C GLN A 112 -2.73 27.72 -29.10
N ARG A 113 -1.90 26.82 -29.66
CA ARG A 113 -2.30 26.01 -30.80
C ARG A 113 -3.46 25.07 -30.45
N LEU A 114 -3.39 24.41 -29.28
CA LEU A 114 -4.47 23.53 -28.80
C LEU A 114 -5.72 24.31 -28.43
N VAL A 115 -5.59 25.49 -27.81
CA VAL A 115 -6.73 26.36 -27.47
C VAL A 115 -7.48 26.82 -28.72
N THR A 116 -6.75 27.15 -29.79
CA THR A 116 -7.34 27.53 -31.08
C THR A 116 -8.16 26.39 -31.68
N ALA A 117 -7.73 25.15 -31.47
CA ALA A 117 -8.40 23.93 -31.88
C ALA A 117 -9.65 23.60 -31.03
N VAL A 118 -9.82 24.15 -29.83
CA VAL A 118 -11.04 23.94 -29.04
C VAL A 118 -12.19 24.72 -29.66
N ALA A 119 -13.31 24.08 -30.01
CA ALA A 119 -14.50 24.75 -30.52
C ALA A 119 -15.09 25.74 -29.48
N PRO A 120 -15.81 26.81 -29.89
CA PRO A 120 -16.56 27.65 -28.95
C PRO A 120 -17.52 26.81 -28.10
N GLY A 121 -17.46 26.93 -26.77
CA GLY A 121 -18.20 26.06 -25.84
C GLY A 121 -17.53 24.72 -25.54
N GLY A 122 -16.44 24.39 -26.26
CA GLY A 122 -15.69 23.16 -26.08
C GLY A 122 -14.83 23.12 -24.81
N THR A 123 -14.26 21.95 -24.55
CA THR A 123 -13.50 21.66 -23.32
C THR A 123 -12.07 21.24 -23.65
N LEU A 124 -11.11 21.71 -22.86
CA LEU A 124 -9.73 21.26 -22.83
C LEU A 124 -9.47 20.52 -21.51
N LEU A 125 -9.00 19.27 -21.58
CA LEU A 125 -8.39 18.56 -20.46
C LEU A 125 -6.87 18.60 -20.63
N LEU A 126 -6.16 19.24 -19.71
CA LEU A 126 -4.71 19.42 -19.78
C LEU A 126 -4.02 18.78 -18.58
N ARG A 127 -3.07 17.88 -18.82
CA ARG A 127 -2.14 17.42 -17.80
C ARG A 127 -0.93 18.36 -17.70
N VAL A 128 -0.52 18.67 -16.49
CA VAL A 128 0.73 19.38 -16.19
C VAL A 128 1.53 18.59 -15.17
N ASP A 129 2.77 18.27 -15.51
CA ASP A 129 3.72 17.64 -14.59
C ASP A 129 4.07 18.57 -13.43
N ASN A 130 4.06 18.04 -12.21
CA ASN A 130 4.51 18.80 -11.04
C ASN A 130 6.02 18.65 -10.88
N PRO A 131 6.81 19.73 -11.02
CA PRO A 131 8.26 19.66 -10.85
C PRO A 131 8.69 19.34 -9.41
N LEU A 132 7.78 19.48 -8.43
CA LEU A 132 7.96 19.17 -7.01
C LEU A 132 7.08 18.00 -6.54
N GLY A 133 6.51 17.23 -7.47
CA GLY A 133 5.64 16.12 -7.12
C GLY A 133 6.37 15.00 -6.38
N VAL A 134 5.63 14.23 -5.56
CA VAL A 134 6.15 13.10 -4.77
C VAL A 134 7.06 12.17 -5.60
N HIS A 135 6.66 11.83 -6.83
CA HIS A 135 7.46 10.99 -7.73
C HIS A 135 8.89 11.48 -7.96
N ARG A 136 9.12 12.81 -8.06
CA ARG A 136 10.46 13.41 -8.20
C ARG A 136 11.20 13.46 -6.87
N LEU A 137 10.50 13.79 -5.78
CA LEU A 137 11.10 13.88 -4.44
C LEU A 137 11.59 12.53 -3.90
N VAL A 138 11.03 11.43 -4.40
CA VAL A 138 11.43 10.08 -4.02
C VAL A 138 12.30 9.38 -5.07
N ALA A 139 12.50 9.97 -6.25
CA ALA A 139 13.26 9.33 -7.32
C ALA A 139 14.74 9.18 -6.93
N ALA A 140 15.29 7.97 -7.08
CA ALA A 140 16.73 7.74 -6.90
C ALA A 140 17.56 8.32 -8.06
N SER A 141 17.00 8.30 -9.28
CA SER A 141 17.60 8.93 -10.45
C SER A 141 17.13 10.37 -10.59
N PRO A 142 18.02 11.34 -10.81
CA PRO A 142 17.61 12.72 -11.04
C PRO A 142 16.85 12.85 -12.36
N TRP A 143 15.77 13.63 -12.36
CA TRP A 143 14.88 13.83 -13.52
C TRP A 143 15.60 14.35 -14.77
N TYR A 144 16.65 15.17 -14.61
CA TYR A 144 17.43 15.72 -15.73
C TYR A 144 18.38 14.71 -16.37
N ALA A 145 18.49 13.51 -15.81
CA ALA A 145 19.28 12.41 -16.36
C ALA A 145 18.42 11.36 -17.07
N ASP A 146 17.11 11.60 -17.23
CA ASP A 146 16.25 10.73 -18.03
C ASP A 146 16.74 10.71 -19.49
N ARG A 147 16.81 9.50 -20.05
CA ARG A 147 17.27 9.21 -21.41
C ARG A 147 16.26 8.37 -22.20
N SER A 148 15.03 8.28 -21.71
CA SER A 148 13.95 7.59 -22.41
C SER A 148 13.60 8.30 -23.71
N ASP A 149 13.03 7.55 -24.66
CA ASP A 149 12.60 8.06 -25.97
C ASP A 149 11.57 9.21 -25.89
N ARG A 150 10.97 9.44 -24.73
CA ARG A 150 10.02 10.53 -24.47
C ARG A 150 10.65 11.80 -23.90
N ALA A 151 11.86 11.71 -23.35
CA ALA A 151 12.52 12.75 -22.57
C ALA A 151 13.23 13.84 -23.42
N TRP A 152 12.57 14.30 -24.49
CA TRP A 152 13.12 15.32 -25.40
C TRP A 152 13.09 16.74 -24.83
N SER A 153 12.28 16.99 -23.80
CA SER A 153 12.21 18.28 -23.12
C SER A 153 12.57 18.12 -21.64
N VAL A 154 13.67 18.73 -21.23
CA VAL A 154 14.14 18.70 -19.84
C VAL A 154 13.71 20.00 -19.16
N GLY A 155 12.46 20.02 -18.65
CA GLY A 155 11.88 21.16 -17.94
C GLY A 155 12.01 21.06 -16.42
N GLY A 156 12.71 22.03 -15.81
CA GLY A 156 12.84 22.16 -14.36
C GLY A 156 12.01 23.31 -13.79
N VAL A 157 11.91 23.39 -12.46
CA VAL A 157 11.17 24.45 -11.75
C VAL A 157 11.66 25.87 -12.05
N LEU A 158 12.90 26.01 -12.55
CA LEU A 158 13.51 27.30 -12.92
C LEU A 158 13.17 27.74 -14.35
N ASP A 159 12.52 26.89 -15.14
CA ASP A 159 12.05 27.25 -16.47
C ASP A 159 10.82 28.17 -16.35
N ALA A 160 11.04 29.48 -16.45
CA ALA A 160 9.96 30.47 -16.42
C ALA A 160 8.94 30.28 -17.56
N GLY A 161 9.33 29.59 -18.64
CA GLY A 161 8.45 29.21 -19.73
C GLY A 161 7.44 28.13 -19.35
N ARG A 162 7.51 27.53 -18.15
CA ARG A 162 6.62 26.46 -17.68
C ARG A 162 5.90 26.83 -16.38
N PRO A 163 4.66 26.37 -16.18
CA PRO A 163 3.98 26.58 -14.92
C PRO A 163 4.55 25.60 -13.87
N ALA A 164 4.89 26.13 -12.69
CA ALA A 164 5.44 25.38 -11.57
C ALA A 164 4.39 24.95 -10.53
N ASN A 165 3.17 25.50 -10.61
CA ASN A 165 2.07 25.20 -9.68
C ASN A 165 0.70 25.40 -10.34
N PRO A 166 -0.40 24.88 -9.75
CA PRO A 166 -1.74 24.95 -10.34
C PRO A 166 -2.24 26.37 -10.59
N ALA A 167 -1.90 27.33 -9.72
CA ALA A 167 -2.30 28.72 -9.89
C ALA A 167 -1.69 29.35 -11.16
N GLN A 168 -0.42 29.05 -11.45
CA GLN A 168 0.23 29.48 -12.69
C GLN A 168 -0.40 28.81 -13.92
N VAL A 169 -0.77 27.52 -13.84
CA VAL A 169 -1.49 26.85 -14.95
C VAL A 169 -2.83 27.54 -15.21
N ARG A 170 -3.63 27.78 -14.17
CA ARG A 170 -4.93 28.46 -14.27
C ARG A 170 -4.78 29.86 -14.87
N ALA A 171 -3.77 30.62 -14.44
CA ALA A 171 -3.49 31.95 -14.99
C ALA A 171 -3.15 31.91 -16.48
N ARG A 172 -2.35 30.92 -16.93
CA ARG A 172 -2.01 30.75 -18.35
C ARG A 172 -3.18 30.29 -19.20
N LEU A 173 -4.00 29.37 -18.69
CA LEU A 173 -5.25 28.96 -19.35
C LEU A 173 -6.20 30.17 -19.51
N ALA A 174 -6.33 31.00 -18.48
CA ALA A 174 -7.10 32.24 -18.53
C ALA A 174 -6.54 33.24 -19.54
N ALA A 175 -5.22 33.43 -19.57
CA ALA A 175 -4.54 34.28 -20.54
C ALA A 175 -4.70 33.79 -21.98
N ALA A 176 -4.85 32.48 -22.18
CA ALA A 176 -5.18 31.88 -23.48
C ALA A 176 -6.67 31.99 -23.86
N GLY A 177 -7.52 32.57 -23.00
CA GLY A 177 -8.94 32.79 -23.29
C GLY A 177 -9.84 31.61 -22.90
N LEU A 178 -9.33 30.64 -22.14
CA LEU A 178 -10.16 29.59 -21.53
C LEU A 178 -10.59 29.99 -20.11
N ARG A 179 -11.72 29.44 -19.64
CA ARG A 179 -12.15 29.53 -18.25
C ARG A 179 -11.69 28.27 -17.51
N PRO A 180 -10.73 28.35 -16.57
CA PRO A 180 -10.30 27.18 -15.80
C PRO A 180 -11.45 26.64 -14.93
N GLY A 181 -11.65 25.33 -14.97
CA GLY A 181 -12.64 24.58 -14.20
C GLY A 181 -12.01 23.73 -13.10
N PRO A 182 -12.62 22.57 -12.75
CA PRO A 182 -12.07 21.64 -11.76
C PRO A 182 -10.67 21.14 -12.13
N ALA A 183 -9.90 20.76 -11.11
CA ALA A 183 -8.58 20.16 -11.28
C ALA A 183 -8.47 18.88 -10.46
N PHE A 184 -7.83 17.87 -11.00
CA PHE A 184 -7.56 16.61 -10.32
C PHE A 184 -6.06 16.47 -10.03
N ALA A 185 -5.73 16.15 -8.80
CA ALA A 185 -4.42 15.66 -8.39
C ALA A 185 -4.27 14.18 -8.79
N ALA A 186 -3.19 13.85 -9.49
CA ALA A 186 -2.96 12.52 -10.04
C ALA A 186 -1.80 11.80 -9.33
N TYR A 187 -2.03 10.56 -8.89
CA TYR A 187 -1.08 9.72 -8.13
C TYR A 187 -0.99 8.29 -8.68
N PRO A 188 0.14 7.57 -8.48
CA PRO A 188 1.39 8.04 -7.88
C PRO A 188 2.38 8.60 -8.92
N ASP A 189 2.03 8.49 -10.19
CA ASP A 189 2.90 8.75 -11.32
C ASP A 189 2.14 9.53 -12.41
N PRO A 190 2.80 10.49 -13.06
CA PRO A 190 2.20 11.30 -14.11
C PRO A 190 1.64 10.52 -15.31
N ASP A 191 2.23 9.40 -15.69
CA ASP A 191 1.95 8.70 -16.94
C ASP A 191 0.95 7.57 -16.77
N ALA A 192 0.91 6.99 -15.57
CA ALA A 192 -0.01 5.91 -15.21
C ALA A 192 -0.66 6.16 -13.85
N PRO A 193 -1.47 7.22 -13.71
CA PRO A 193 -2.14 7.51 -12.46
C PRO A 193 -3.17 6.42 -12.14
N THR A 194 -3.09 5.86 -10.93
CA THR A 194 -4.05 4.90 -10.38
C THR A 194 -5.07 5.56 -9.46
N VAL A 195 -4.85 6.82 -9.10
CA VAL A 195 -5.76 7.67 -8.32
C VAL A 195 -5.81 9.06 -8.96
N LEU A 196 -7.03 9.55 -9.17
CA LEU A 196 -7.34 10.96 -9.47
C LEU A 196 -8.25 11.48 -8.35
N VAL A 197 -7.92 12.59 -7.73
CA VAL A 197 -8.74 13.22 -6.67
C VAL A 197 -8.92 14.69 -6.99
N ASP A 198 -10.13 15.22 -6.85
CA ASP A 198 -10.38 16.66 -6.93
C ASP A 198 -9.42 17.41 -5.99
N ALA A 199 -8.70 18.37 -6.57
CA ALA A 199 -7.61 19.08 -5.90
C ALA A 199 -8.11 19.89 -4.69
N ASP A 200 -9.30 20.49 -4.79
CA ASP A 200 -9.86 21.32 -3.74
C ASP A 200 -10.30 20.43 -2.55
N GLU A 201 -10.92 19.28 -2.83
CA GLU A 201 -11.30 18.30 -1.81
C GLU A 201 -10.08 17.65 -1.13
N LEU A 202 -9.00 17.41 -1.89
CA LEU A 202 -7.75 16.88 -1.36
C LEU A 202 -7.07 17.85 -0.39
N GLU A 203 -7.13 19.17 -0.65
CA GLU A 203 -6.62 20.20 0.25
C GLU A 203 -7.54 20.43 1.46
N GLY A 204 -8.85 20.36 1.26
CA GLY A 204 -9.85 20.64 2.30
C GLY A 204 -10.05 19.52 3.33
N ARG A 205 -9.77 18.25 2.99
CA ARG A 205 -10.08 17.09 3.84
C ARG A 205 -8.84 16.35 4.33
N THR A 206 -7.97 17.08 5.02
CA THR A 206 -6.67 16.58 5.51
C THR A 206 -6.75 15.40 6.47
N THR A 207 -7.90 15.14 7.09
CA THR A 207 -8.10 14.02 8.04
C THR A 207 -8.87 12.84 7.44
N SER A 208 -9.19 12.86 6.15
CA SER A 208 -9.98 11.81 5.49
C SER A 208 -9.25 10.47 5.44
N GLY A 209 -9.79 9.46 6.11
CA GLY A 209 -9.31 8.08 6.05
C GLY A 209 -9.42 7.45 4.65
N LEU A 210 -10.40 7.91 3.85
CA LEU A 210 -10.52 7.51 2.44
C LEU A 210 -9.31 7.96 1.63
N LEU A 211 -8.99 9.26 1.69
CA LEU A 211 -7.88 9.83 0.93
C LEU A 211 -6.55 9.25 1.40
N ASP A 212 -6.38 9.02 2.71
CA ASP A 212 -5.22 8.34 3.28
C ASP A 212 -5.03 6.95 2.64
N ALA A 213 -6.08 6.12 2.66
CA ALA A 213 -6.04 4.77 2.08
C ALA A 213 -5.77 4.78 0.56
N MET A 214 -6.40 5.70 -0.19
CA MET A 214 -6.20 5.83 -1.64
C MET A 214 -4.76 6.20 -1.98
N LEU A 215 -4.21 7.25 -1.34
CA LEU A 215 -2.84 7.70 -1.59
C LEU A 215 -1.82 6.66 -1.15
N HIS A 216 -2.05 6.03 0.00
CA HIS A 216 -1.19 4.95 0.47
C HIS A 216 -1.18 3.76 -0.50
N GLY A 217 -2.36 3.33 -0.95
CA GLY A 217 -2.51 2.25 -1.93
C GLY A 217 -1.85 2.57 -3.28
N ALA A 218 -2.05 3.79 -3.80
CA ALA A 218 -1.46 4.23 -5.06
C ALA A 218 0.07 4.19 -5.02
N CYS A 219 0.67 4.70 -3.95
CA CYS A 219 2.12 4.84 -3.83
C CYS A 219 2.86 3.56 -3.38
N THR A 220 2.16 2.54 -2.87
CA THR A 220 2.77 1.24 -2.50
C THR A 220 2.90 0.28 -3.70
N GLY A 221 2.18 0.51 -4.79
CA GLY A 221 2.00 -0.46 -5.88
C GLY A 221 3.22 -0.75 -6.77
N SER A 222 4.30 0.02 -6.72
CA SER A 222 5.52 -0.22 -7.52
C SER A 222 6.61 -0.90 -6.69
N ARG A 223 6.69 -2.23 -6.74
CA ARG A 223 7.63 -3.03 -5.92
C ARG A 223 9.08 -3.02 -6.42
N GLU A 224 9.31 -2.68 -7.68
CA GLU A 224 10.62 -2.82 -8.31
C GLU A 224 11.42 -1.51 -8.32
N ALA A 225 10.75 -0.37 -8.13
CA ALA A 225 11.41 0.92 -8.13
C ALA A 225 12.29 1.10 -6.88
N THR A 226 13.52 1.53 -7.09
CA THR A 226 14.38 2.02 -6.01
C THR A 226 14.10 3.51 -5.80
N VAL A 227 13.82 3.89 -4.56
CA VAL A 227 13.43 5.26 -4.17
C VAL A 227 14.30 5.77 -3.03
N LEU A 228 14.41 7.08 -2.88
CA LEU A 228 15.13 7.70 -1.76
C LEU A 228 14.39 7.49 -0.43
N GLN A 229 13.08 7.69 -0.43
CA GLN A 229 12.19 7.60 0.73
C GLN A 229 10.86 6.93 0.35
N ASP A 230 10.10 6.46 1.34
CA ASP A 230 8.79 5.81 1.10
C ASP A 230 7.78 6.82 0.51
N PRO A 231 7.36 6.66 -0.76
CA PRO A 231 6.43 7.59 -1.40
C PRO A 231 5.04 7.54 -0.77
N ALA A 232 4.62 6.39 -0.23
CA ALA A 232 3.30 6.24 0.37
C ALA A 232 3.25 6.97 1.71
N ARG A 233 4.34 6.95 2.48
CA ARG A 233 4.45 7.77 3.69
C ARG A 233 4.46 9.26 3.35
N LEU A 234 5.25 9.68 2.36
CA LEU A 234 5.33 11.08 1.95
C LEU A 234 3.99 11.62 1.45
N ALA A 235 3.24 10.84 0.65
CA ALA A 235 1.93 11.24 0.15
C ALA A 235 0.89 11.38 1.27
N VAL A 236 0.88 10.47 2.24
CA VAL A 236 -0.01 10.56 3.42
C VAL A 236 0.37 11.74 4.31
N ASP A 237 1.66 11.96 4.56
CA ASP A 237 2.12 13.14 5.33
C ASP A 237 1.75 14.45 4.62
N ALA A 238 1.86 14.51 3.30
CA ALA A 238 1.41 15.64 2.50
C ALA A 238 -0.10 15.89 2.63
N LEU A 239 -0.93 14.83 2.60
CA LEU A 239 -2.37 14.93 2.84
C LEU A 239 -2.67 15.55 4.21
N HIS A 240 -2.12 15.00 5.29
CA HIS A 240 -2.37 15.49 6.65
C HIS A 240 -1.83 16.91 6.88
N ALA A 241 -0.82 17.34 6.09
CA ALA A 241 -0.29 18.70 6.11
C ALA A 241 -1.06 19.70 5.22
N GLY A 242 -2.10 19.28 4.49
CA GLY A 242 -2.81 20.15 3.53
C GLY A 242 -2.00 20.45 2.27
N LEU A 243 -1.00 19.63 1.96
CA LEU A 243 -0.12 19.76 0.80
C LEU A 243 -0.35 18.65 -0.24
N GLY A 244 -1.41 17.84 -0.10
CA GLY A 244 -1.70 16.72 -0.99
C GLY A 244 -1.72 17.14 -2.47
N SER A 245 -2.57 18.10 -2.82
CA SER A 245 -2.63 18.60 -4.20
C SER A 245 -1.32 19.27 -4.64
N ALA A 246 -0.70 20.07 -3.76
CA ALA A 246 0.55 20.77 -4.07
C ALA A 246 1.73 19.82 -4.35
N LEU A 247 1.76 18.63 -3.74
CA LEU A 247 2.79 17.60 -3.93
C LEU A 247 2.33 16.45 -4.82
N ALA A 248 1.15 16.56 -5.44
CA ALA A 248 0.67 15.58 -6.39
C ALA A 248 1.65 15.44 -7.56
N PRO A 249 1.98 14.22 -8.01
CA PRO A 249 2.86 13.97 -9.16
C PRO A 249 2.51 14.78 -10.43
N SER A 250 1.23 14.94 -10.73
CA SER A 250 0.76 15.83 -11.79
C SER A 250 -0.65 16.35 -11.48
N TRP A 251 -1.08 17.35 -12.26
CA TRP A 251 -2.42 17.89 -12.21
C TRP A 251 -3.12 17.73 -13.55
N LEU A 252 -4.38 17.32 -13.53
CA LEU A 252 -5.27 17.31 -14.70
C LEU A 252 -6.28 18.44 -14.53
N LEU A 253 -6.18 19.48 -15.37
CA LEU A 253 -7.05 20.64 -15.31
C LEU A 253 -8.06 20.61 -16.44
N LEU A 254 -9.33 20.82 -16.09
CA LEU A 254 -10.38 21.11 -17.06
C LEU A 254 -10.45 22.61 -17.30
N ALA A 255 -10.67 23.00 -18.55
CA ALA A 255 -10.91 24.39 -18.92
C ALA A 255 -11.89 24.47 -20.09
N HIS A 256 -12.73 25.50 -20.11
CA HIS A 256 -13.78 25.63 -21.12
C HIS A 256 -13.57 26.87 -21.97
N ARG A 257 -13.80 26.76 -23.28
CA ARG A 257 -13.82 27.92 -24.17
C ARG A 257 -15.20 28.58 -24.06
N PRO A 258 -15.30 29.86 -23.65
CA PRO A 258 -16.60 30.51 -23.50
C PRO A 258 -17.35 30.60 -24.85
N THR A 259 -18.67 30.40 -24.82
CA THR A 259 -19.54 30.70 -25.96
C THR A 259 -19.75 32.20 -26.10
N THR A 260 -19.77 32.70 -27.33
CA THR A 260 -20.21 34.06 -27.64
C THR A 260 -21.74 34.13 -27.58
N GLY A 261 -22.30 34.21 -26.36
CA GLY A 261 -23.74 34.39 -26.13
C GLY A 261 -24.23 33.67 -24.87
N THR A 262 -24.74 34.45 -23.91
CA THR A 262 -25.34 34.08 -22.60
C THR A 262 -24.62 33.00 -21.79
N ALA A 263 -24.14 33.41 -20.61
CA ALA A 263 -23.50 32.56 -19.61
C ALA A 263 -24.47 31.48 -19.09
N VAL A 264 -24.58 30.37 -19.81
CA VAL A 264 -25.00 29.11 -19.20
C VAL A 264 -23.72 28.55 -18.59
N ASP A 265 -23.65 28.53 -17.26
CA ASP A 265 -22.62 27.78 -16.56
C ASP A 265 -22.65 26.36 -17.11
N PRO A 266 -21.55 25.81 -17.64
CA PRO A 266 -21.55 24.42 -18.04
C PRO A 266 -21.88 23.62 -16.77
N ALA A 267 -23.01 22.91 -16.80
CA ALA A 267 -23.52 22.05 -15.73
C ALA A 267 -22.54 20.94 -15.30
N GLY A 268 -21.29 20.95 -15.78
CA GLY A 268 -20.30 19.90 -15.70
C GLY A 268 -19.58 19.75 -14.36
N ARG A 269 -19.62 20.73 -13.42
CA ARG A 269 -19.02 20.48 -12.08
C ARG A 269 -19.91 19.59 -11.21
N ALA A 270 -21.23 19.60 -11.43
CA ALA A 270 -22.17 18.90 -10.55
C ALA A 270 -22.17 17.36 -10.72
N ASP A 271 -21.60 16.82 -11.81
CA ASP A 271 -21.65 15.39 -12.14
C ASP A 271 -20.27 14.72 -12.25
N LEU A 272 -19.20 15.44 -11.92
CA LEU A 272 -17.86 14.86 -11.88
C LEU A 272 -17.59 14.20 -10.52
N PRO A 273 -16.97 13.01 -10.52
CA PRO A 273 -16.59 12.35 -9.27
C PRO A 273 -15.52 13.17 -8.55
N VAL A 274 -15.56 13.13 -7.22
CA VAL A 274 -14.53 13.68 -6.33
C VAL A 274 -13.25 12.86 -6.40
N ALA A 275 -13.35 11.54 -6.57
CA ALA A 275 -12.19 10.69 -6.75
C ALA A 275 -12.48 9.54 -7.71
N LEU A 276 -11.46 9.14 -8.47
CA LEU A 276 -11.43 7.93 -9.28
C LEU A 276 -10.22 7.11 -8.85
N VAL A 277 -10.44 5.87 -8.45
CA VAL A 277 -9.40 4.98 -7.95
C VAL A 277 -9.45 3.63 -8.65
N GLN A 278 -8.31 3.23 -9.20
CA GLN A 278 -8.12 1.86 -9.65
C GLN A 278 -7.78 1.00 -8.44
N THR A 279 -8.68 0.09 -8.11
CA THR A 279 -8.54 -0.79 -6.95
C THR A 279 -8.46 -2.24 -7.40
N GLY A 280 -7.52 -3.01 -6.84
CA GLY A 280 -7.42 -4.46 -7.06
C GLY A 280 -6.84 -4.87 -8.43
N PRO A 281 -7.00 -6.16 -8.81
CA PRO A 281 -6.50 -6.71 -10.07
C PRO A 281 -7.14 -6.03 -11.29
N PRO A 282 -6.49 -6.07 -12.47
CA PRO A 282 -6.90 -5.34 -13.67
C PRO A 282 -8.31 -5.63 -14.21
N GLY A 283 -9.02 -6.64 -13.68
CA GLY A 283 -10.38 -6.99 -14.08
C GLY A 283 -11.52 -6.30 -13.30
N VAL A 284 -11.23 -5.49 -12.29
CA VAL A 284 -12.28 -4.85 -11.46
C VAL A 284 -12.69 -3.45 -11.96
N GLY A 285 -11.83 -2.79 -12.74
CA GLY A 285 -12.09 -1.44 -13.24
C GLY A 285 -11.81 -0.34 -12.20
N VAL A 286 -12.39 0.84 -12.44
CA VAL A 286 -12.22 2.05 -11.63
C VAL A 286 -13.44 2.23 -10.75
N VAL A 287 -13.19 2.51 -9.47
CA VAL A 287 -14.22 2.90 -8.50
C VAL A 287 -14.23 4.41 -8.40
N GLU A 288 -15.41 4.99 -8.35
CA GLU A 288 -15.61 6.44 -8.23
C GLU A 288 -16.19 6.80 -6.86
N VAL A 289 -15.94 8.05 -6.47
CA VAL A 289 -16.49 8.67 -5.28
C VAL A 289 -17.22 9.93 -5.71
N HIS A 290 -18.48 10.05 -5.31
CA HIS A 290 -19.32 11.21 -5.62
C HIS A 290 -19.65 11.99 -4.36
N ALA A 291 -19.69 13.31 -4.47
CA ALA A 291 -20.24 14.15 -3.43
C ALA A 291 -21.77 14.06 -3.45
N GLY A 292 -22.39 13.78 -2.31
CA GLY A 292 -23.83 13.81 -2.11
C GLY A 292 -24.23 14.77 -1.00
N ALA A 293 -25.53 14.98 -0.82
CA ALA A 293 -26.07 15.85 0.24
C ALA A 293 -25.66 15.39 1.65
N ASP A 294 -25.56 14.08 1.86
CA ASP A 294 -25.22 13.45 3.15
C ASP A 294 -23.73 13.06 3.24
N GLY A 295 -22.87 13.66 2.41
CA GLY A 295 -21.44 13.36 2.34
C GLY A 295 -21.07 12.52 1.12
N TRP A 296 -19.87 11.92 1.16
CA TRP A 296 -19.33 11.16 0.03
C TRP A 296 -19.96 9.78 -0.09
N ARG A 297 -20.10 9.31 -1.32
CA ARG A 297 -20.67 8.00 -1.63
C ARG A 297 -19.81 7.25 -2.64
N TRP A 298 -19.72 5.94 -2.43
CA TRP A 298 -19.14 5.03 -3.41
C TRP A 298 -20.05 4.92 -4.63
N TRP A 299 -19.43 4.88 -5.81
CA TRP A 299 -20.10 4.53 -7.05
C TRP A 299 -19.16 3.68 -7.90
N ALA A 300 -19.52 2.43 -8.13
CA ALA A 300 -18.87 1.61 -9.12
C ALA A 300 -19.80 1.45 -10.33
N SER A 301 -19.31 1.77 -11.53
CA SER A 301 -20.03 1.39 -12.75
C SER A 301 -20.08 -0.13 -12.83
N ALA A 302 -21.21 -0.71 -13.23
CA ALA A 302 -21.37 -2.16 -13.34
C ALA A 302 -20.26 -2.72 -14.22
N ALA A 303 -19.31 -3.44 -13.61
CA ALA A 303 -18.19 -4.02 -14.32
C ALA A 303 -18.70 -4.99 -15.39
N THR A 304 -17.97 -5.06 -16.51
CA THR A 304 -18.10 -6.11 -17.51
C THR A 304 -18.07 -7.47 -16.79
N PRO A 305 -19.01 -8.39 -17.08
CA PRO A 305 -19.08 -9.66 -16.36
C PRO A 305 -17.73 -10.37 -16.37
N ARG A 306 -17.34 -10.86 -15.19
CA ARG A 306 -16.10 -11.60 -14.95
C ARG A 306 -15.95 -12.68 -16.04
N PRO A 307 -14.76 -12.85 -16.67
CA PRO A 307 -14.51 -14.04 -17.47
C PRO A 307 -14.77 -15.27 -16.60
N GLU A 308 -15.49 -16.23 -17.16
CA GLU A 308 -16.00 -17.42 -16.47
C GLU A 308 -14.92 -18.00 -15.55
N ALA A 309 -15.29 -18.18 -14.27
CA ALA A 309 -14.34 -18.62 -13.26
C ALA A 309 -13.67 -19.91 -13.74
N ALA A 310 -12.34 -19.94 -13.78
CA ALA A 310 -11.60 -21.13 -14.18
C ALA A 310 -12.16 -22.34 -13.40
N PRO A 311 -12.31 -23.53 -14.00
CA PRO A 311 -13.03 -24.66 -13.43
C PRO A 311 -12.52 -25.17 -12.06
N PHE A 312 -11.42 -24.59 -11.54
CA PHE A 312 -10.84 -24.84 -10.22
C PHE A 312 -11.05 -23.71 -9.20
N ALA A 313 -11.85 -22.67 -9.50
CA ALA A 313 -12.12 -21.51 -8.66
C ALA A 313 -13.06 -21.76 -7.46
N SER A 314 -13.51 -23.00 -7.25
CA SER A 314 -14.46 -23.39 -6.19
C SER A 314 -13.93 -23.28 -4.74
N ARG A 315 -12.81 -22.58 -4.52
CA ARG A 315 -12.17 -22.37 -3.20
C ARG A 315 -11.67 -20.94 -2.99
N GLU A 316 -12.29 -19.93 -3.59
CA GLU A 316 -11.95 -18.54 -3.31
C GLU A 316 -12.23 -18.20 -1.85
N VAL A 317 -11.18 -17.93 -1.05
CA VAL A 317 -11.28 -17.58 0.38
C VAL A 317 -11.79 -16.15 0.59
N ALA A 318 -11.57 -15.29 -0.39
CA ALA A 318 -12.10 -13.94 -0.47
C ALA A 318 -12.51 -13.64 -1.91
N HIS A 319 -13.57 -12.85 -2.07
CA HIS A 319 -14.02 -12.35 -3.36
C HIS A 319 -14.34 -10.86 -3.25
N ARG A 320 -14.41 -10.20 -4.40
CA ARG A 320 -14.82 -8.80 -4.46
C ARG A 320 -16.24 -8.69 -4.97
N ASP A 321 -17.09 -8.08 -4.17
CA ASP A 321 -18.46 -7.70 -4.48
C ASP A 321 -18.50 -6.19 -4.76
N VAL A 322 -18.36 -5.84 -6.05
CA VAL A 322 -18.36 -4.43 -6.50
C VAL A 322 -19.71 -3.76 -6.23
N THR A 323 -20.79 -4.52 -6.14
CA THR A 323 -22.14 -3.97 -5.87
C THR A 323 -22.28 -3.44 -4.44
N ALA A 324 -21.37 -3.81 -3.53
CA ALA A 324 -21.29 -3.22 -2.20
C ALA A 324 -20.82 -1.74 -2.24
N LEU A 325 -20.27 -1.26 -3.37
CA LEU A 325 -19.77 0.12 -3.57
C LEU A 325 -20.86 1.07 -4.11
N HIS A 326 -22.02 1.09 -3.45
CA HIS A 326 -23.12 2.02 -3.75
C HIS A 326 -23.63 2.78 -2.50
N GLY A 327 -22.88 2.71 -1.40
CA GLY A 327 -23.24 3.27 -0.09
C GLY A 327 -22.50 4.55 0.30
N PRO A 328 -22.85 5.15 1.45
CA PRO A 328 -22.08 6.25 2.04
C PRO A 328 -20.68 5.80 2.41
N ILE A 329 -19.72 6.73 2.34
CA ILE A 329 -18.35 6.52 2.79
C ILE A 329 -18.27 6.95 4.26
N PRO A 330 -17.82 6.09 5.18
CA PRO A 330 -17.69 6.48 6.57
C PRO A 330 -16.63 7.56 6.73
N GLU A 331 -16.94 8.57 7.55
CA GLU A 331 -16.01 9.64 7.89
C GLU A 331 -15.01 9.20 8.97
N GLY A 332 -13.96 9.99 9.17
CA GLY A 332 -12.94 9.73 10.20
C GLY A 332 -11.55 9.43 9.63
N ARG A 333 -10.63 9.06 10.53
CA ARG A 333 -9.22 8.80 10.22
C ARG A 333 -8.95 7.30 10.10
N LEU A 334 -8.02 6.91 9.23
CA LEU A 334 -7.65 5.51 9.08
C LEU A 334 -6.99 4.96 10.35
N LEU A 335 -7.47 3.83 10.86
CA LEU A 335 -6.99 3.20 12.10
C LEU A 335 -5.48 2.95 12.04
N ARG A 336 -4.97 2.47 10.90
CA ARG A 336 -3.53 2.27 10.65
C ARG A 336 -2.72 3.54 10.91
N THR A 337 -3.18 4.69 10.42
CA THR A 337 -2.48 5.97 10.55
C THR A 337 -2.48 6.44 12.01
N LEU A 338 -3.60 6.27 12.72
CA LEU A 338 -3.69 6.59 14.14
C LEU A 338 -2.76 5.72 14.99
N LEU A 339 -2.73 4.42 14.74
CA LEU A 339 -1.83 3.49 15.44
C LEU A 339 -0.35 3.82 15.15
N LEU A 340 -0.02 4.15 13.90
CA LEU A 340 1.35 4.51 13.52
C LEU A 340 1.80 5.80 14.23
N ASP A 341 0.97 6.86 14.22
CA ASP A 341 1.26 8.12 14.91
C ASP A 341 1.43 7.91 16.43
N ALA A 342 0.56 7.10 17.05
CA ALA A 342 0.68 6.76 18.47
C ALA A 342 1.96 5.96 18.78
N CYS A 343 2.38 5.04 17.90
CA CYS A 343 3.67 4.35 18.01
C CYS A 343 4.85 5.32 17.94
N LEU A 344 4.85 6.22 16.96
CA LEU A 344 5.93 7.21 16.76
C LEU A 344 6.07 8.14 17.97
N ARG A 345 4.95 8.55 18.57
CA ARG A 345 4.90 9.37 19.79
C ARG A 345 5.13 8.58 21.08
N ARG A 346 5.19 7.23 21.00
CA ARG A 346 5.22 6.31 22.14
C ARG A 346 4.04 6.49 23.09
N ASP A 347 2.89 6.86 22.55
CA ASP A 347 1.65 7.05 23.29
C ASP A 347 0.92 5.72 23.49
N LEU A 348 1.32 5.00 24.54
CA LEU A 348 0.71 3.73 24.93
C LEU A 348 -0.74 3.86 25.39
N HIS A 349 -1.18 5.05 25.81
CA HIS A 349 -2.57 5.27 26.23
C HIS A 349 -3.48 5.27 25.00
N THR A 350 -3.15 6.08 24.00
CA THR A 350 -3.88 6.14 22.72
C THR A 350 -3.86 4.80 22.00
N LEU A 351 -2.71 4.09 21.97
CA LEU A 351 -2.63 2.74 21.41
C LEU A 351 -3.60 1.77 22.11
N ARG A 352 -3.65 1.77 23.44
CA ARG A 352 -4.56 0.91 24.20
C ARG A 352 -6.02 1.24 23.91
N HIS A 353 -6.37 2.53 23.88
CA HIS A 353 -7.73 2.99 23.59
C HIS A 353 -8.20 2.54 22.20
N LEU A 354 -7.42 2.82 21.16
CA LEU A 354 -7.74 2.45 19.79
C LEU A 354 -7.86 0.94 19.59
N LEU A 355 -6.94 0.16 20.16
CA LEU A 355 -6.96 -1.30 20.03
C LEU A 355 -8.10 -1.95 20.82
N HIS A 356 -8.43 -1.43 22.01
CA HIS A 356 -9.62 -1.87 22.76
C HIS A 356 -10.92 -1.54 22.04
N GLY A 357 -11.04 -0.33 21.49
CA GLY A 357 -12.18 0.08 20.67
C GLY A 357 -12.32 -0.83 19.45
N TYR A 358 -11.22 -1.10 18.75
CA TYR A 358 -11.21 -1.97 17.58
C TYR A 358 -11.67 -3.41 17.88
N ILE A 359 -11.17 -4.04 18.96
CA ILE A 359 -11.61 -5.40 19.31
C ILE A 359 -13.05 -5.42 19.83
N THR A 360 -13.49 -4.37 20.52
CA THR A 360 -14.88 -4.26 20.99
C THR A 360 -15.81 -4.18 19.78
N TRP A 361 -15.46 -3.33 18.80
CA TRP A 361 -16.17 -3.23 17.55
C TRP A 361 -16.22 -4.57 16.80
N LEU A 362 -15.07 -5.25 16.60
CA LEU A 362 -15.06 -6.59 16.01
C LEU A 362 -15.98 -7.57 16.77
N GLY A 363 -15.98 -7.51 18.10
CA GLY A 363 -16.88 -8.32 18.94
C GLY A 363 -18.36 -8.07 18.68
N THR A 364 -18.77 -6.83 18.41
CA THR A 364 -20.18 -6.51 18.06
C THR A 364 -20.61 -7.06 16.70
N GLN A 365 -19.65 -7.35 15.82
CA GLN A 365 -19.90 -7.85 14.46
C GLN A 365 -19.81 -9.38 14.38
N ALA A 366 -19.32 -10.04 15.43
CA ALA A 366 -19.20 -11.48 15.48
C ALA A 366 -20.56 -12.14 15.73
N ASP A 367 -20.77 -13.32 15.15
CA ASP A 367 -21.93 -14.15 15.45
C ASP A 367 -21.83 -14.80 16.84
N ALA A 368 -22.84 -15.60 17.20
CA ALA A 368 -22.90 -16.29 18.49
C ALA A 368 -21.72 -17.25 18.73
N ASP A 369 -21.09 -17.74 17.66
CA ASP A 369 -19.93 -18.63 17.72
C ASP A 369 -18.60 -17.85 17.72
N GLY A 370 -18.64 -16.52 17.73
CA GLY A 370 -17.44 -15.67 17.73
C GLY A 370 -16.78 -15.56 16.36
N ARG A 371 -17.52 -15.78 15.28
CA ARG A 371 -17.01 -15.73 13.90
C ARG A 371 -17.48 -14.49 13.17
N LEU A 372 -16.60 -13.96 12.34
CA LEU A 372 -16.83 -12.79 11.51
C LEU A 372 -17.04 -13.22 10.06
N SER A 373 -18.03 -12.63 9.39
CA SER A 373 -18.32 -12.87 7.98
C SER A 373 -18.24 -11.58 7.15
N GLY A 374 -18.34 -11.70 5.83
CA GLY A 374 -18.41 -10.56 4.92
C GLY A 374 -17.17 -9.67 4.95
N ALA A 375 -17.38 -8.35 4.88
CA ALA A 375 -16.29 -7.37 4.79
C ALA A 375 -15.53 -7.19 6.12
N THR A 376 -16.24 -7.24 7.24
CA THR A 376 -15.62 -7.12 8.58
C THR A 376 -14.61 -8.24 8.83
N ALA A 377 -14.87 -9.46 8.32
CA ALA A 377 -13.92 -10.56 8.40
C ALA A 377 -12.59 -10.28 7.69
N LEU A 378 -12.57 -9.36 6.71
CA LEU A 378 -11.40 -8.96 5.94
C LEU A 378 -10.86 -7.56 6.31
N ALA A 379 -11.62 -6.77 7.07
CA ALA A 379 -11.26 -5.42 7.45
C ALA A 379 -10.03 -5.43 8.38
N GLY A 380 -8.86 -5.04 7.84
CA GLY A 380 -7.65 -4.78 8.60
C GLY A 380 -7.57 -3.32 9.06
N THR A 381 -6.52 -2.96 9.79
CA THR A 381 -6.28 -1.56 10.23
C THR A 381 -6.20 -0.56 9.07
N ASP A 382 -5.88 -1.04 7.86
CA ASP A 382 -5.80 -0.28 6.61
C ASP A 382 -7.12 -0.18 5.85
N ASN A 383 -8.21 -0.78 6.37
CA ASN A 383 -9.56 -0.69 5.81
C ASN A 383 -10.61 -0.33 6.88
N VAL A 384 -10.18 0.19 8.02
CA VAL A 384 -11.04 0.60 9.14
C VAL A 384 -10.81 2.07 9.43
N VAL A 385 -11.88 2.86 9.42
CA VAL A 385 -11.85 4.27 9.82
C VAL A 385 -12.39 4.45 11.23
N VAL A 386 -11.91 5.49 11.90
CA VAL A 386 -12.25 5.84 13.27
C VAL A 386 -12.74 7.28 13.31
N ALA A 387 -13.96 7.48 13.80
CA ALA A 387 -14.57 8.79 14.05
C ALA A 387 -14.95 8.88 15.53
N GLY A 388 -14.10 9.53 16.33
CA GLY A 388 -14.23 9.48 17.79
C GLY A 388 -14.01 8.06 18.30
N ASP A 389 -15.06 7.46 18.89
CA ASP A 389 -15.06 6.08 19.37
C ASP A 389 -15.78 5.09 18.42
N GLU A 390 -16.25 5.57 17.27
CA GLU A 390 -16.92 4.75 16.28
C GLU A 390 -15.94 4.20 15.24
N PHE A 391 -16.16 2.94 14.85
CA PHE A 391 -15.35 2.21 13.89
C PHE A 391 -16.22 1.73 12.72
N ALA A 392 -15.72 1.84 11.50
CA ALA A 392 -16.44 1.39 10.31
C ALA A 392 -15.48 0.85 9.24
N VAL A 393 -15.99 -0.09 8.42
CA VAL A 393 -15.28 -0.60 7.24
C VAL A 393 -15.30 0.45 6.13
N LEU A 394 -14.13 0.80 5.59
CA LEU A 394 -14.00 1.83 4.55
C LEU A 394 -14.42 1.31 3.16
N ASP A 395 -13.78 0.24 2.70
CA ASP A 395 -14.11 -0.47 1.46
C ASP A 395 -14.83 -1.79 1.82
N PRO A 396 -16.17 -1.84 1.68
CA PRO A 396 -16.95 -3.04 1.96
C PRO A 396 -16.95 -4.06 0.81
N SER A 397 -16.27 -3.78 -0.31
CA SER A 397 -16.32 -4.64 -1.50
C SER A 397 -15.58 -5.96 -1.32
N TRP A 398 -14.56 -6.03 -0.48
CA TRP A 398 -13.86 -7.28 -0.22
C TRP A 398 -14.59 -8.08 0.84
N ARG A 399 -15.01 -9.31 0.50
CA ARG A 399 -15.80 -10.17 1.39
C ARG A 399 -15.14 -11.53 1.57
N ALA A 400 -15.11 -12.01 2.82
CA ALA A 400 -14.70 -13.37 3.10
C ALA A 400 -15.78 -14.35 2.59
N SER A 401 -15.37 -15.39 1.88
CA SER A 401 -16.29 -16.42 1.39
C SER A 401 -16.72 -17.40 2.48
N ALA A 402 -15.96 -17.48 3.57
CA ALA A 402 -16.29 -18.27 4.76
C ALA A 402 -16.02 -17.44 6.03
N PRO A 403 -16.79 -17.64 7.11
CA PRO A 403 -16.56 -16.94 8.37
C PRO A 403 -15.20 -17.30 8.99
N LEU A 404 -14.53 -16.30 9.55
CA LEU A 404 -13.23 -16.41 10.23
C LEU A 404 -13.40 -16.18 11.73
N GLU A 405 -12.65 -16.91 12.54
CA GLU A 405 -12.62 -16.72 14.00
C GLU A 405 -12.15 -15.30 14.37
N LEU A 406 -12.80 -14.66 15.34
CA LEU A 406 -12.51 -13.29 15.77
C LEU A 406 -11.03 -13.07 16.12
N ASP A 407 -10.43 -13.98 16.88
CA ASP A 407 -9.00 -13.89 17.26
C ASP A 407 -8.07 -14.03 16.06
N VAL A 408 -8.46 -14.80 15.03
CA VAL A 408 -7.70 -14.92 13.77
C VAL A 408 -7.78 -13.62 12.96
N VAL A 409 -8.95 -12.98 12.90
CA VAL A 409 -9.13 -11.69 12.22
C VAL A 409 -8.32 -10.59 12.92
N LEU A 410 -8.40 -10.51 14.26
CA LEU A 410 -7.59 -9.58 15.04
C LEU A 410 -6.10 -9.83 14.82
N ALA A 411 -5.65 -11.07 14.97
CA ALA A 411 -4.24 -11.44 14.79
C ALA A 411 -3.75 -11.12 13.37
N ARG A 412 -4.57 -11.33 12.33
CA ARG A 412 -4.22 -11.01 10.94
C ARG A 412 -4.00 -9.51 10.75
N SER A 413 -4.94 -8.72 11.26
CA SER A 413 -4.88 -7.25 11.19
C SER A 413 -3.65 -6.71 11.93
N LEU A 414 -3.40 -7.20 13.14
CA LEU A 414 -2.24 -6.79 13.95
C LEU A 414 -0.92 -7.30 13.37
N TRP A 415 -0.91 -8.47 12.74
CA TRP A 415 0.27 -9.00 12.06
C TRP A 415 0.67 -8.14 10.87
N ARG A 416 -0.29 -7.73 10.02
CA ARG A 416 -0.02 -6.79 8.90
C ARG A 416 0.55 -5.48 9.42
N PHE A 417 -0.05 -4.92 10.48
CA PHE A 417 0.44 -3.70 11.10
C PHE A 417 1.85 -3.87 11.69
N ALA A 418 2.11 -4.95 12.42
CA ALA A 418 3.42 -5.26 13.00
C ALA A 418 4.49 -5.46 11.91
N ALA A 419 4.17 -6.17 10.83
CA ALA A 419 5.06 -6.36 9.69
C ALA A 419 5.42 -5.02 9.07
N ALA A 420 4.44 -4.15 8.81
CA ALA A 420 4.67 -2.81 8.27
C ALA A 420 5.48 -1.92 9.23
N LEU A 421 5.20 -1.97 10.53
CA LEU A 421 5.89 -1.19 11.56
C LEU A 421 7.38 -1.57 11.62
N LEU A 422 7.68 -2.87 11.64
CA LEU A 422 9.04 -3.40 11.81
C LEU A 422 9.87 -3.30 10.52
N THR A 423 9.32 -3.74 9.39
CA THR A 423 10.04 -3.68 8.10
C THR A 423 10.19 -2.25 7.60
N GLY A 424 9.21 -1.38 7.88
CA GLY A 424 9.27 0.05 7.55
C GLY A 424 10.24 0.88 8.41
N GLY A 425 10.79 0.29 9.48
CA GLY A 425 11.76 0.97 10.36
C GLY A 425 11.16 2.08 11.21
N TYR A 426 9.86 2.03 11.48
CA TYR A 426 9.19 3.05 12.28
C TYR A 426 9.57 2.96 13.75
N ALA A 427 9.71 4.13 14.40
CA ALA A 427 9.93 4.18 15.84
C ALA A 427 8.70 3.61 16.58
N HIS A 428 8.96 2.77 17.59
CA HIS A 428 7.92 2.12 18.39
C HIS A 428 8.38 1.88 19.84
N PRO A 429 7.45 1.71 20.80
CA PRO A 429 7.79 1.61 22.22
C PRO A 429 8.34 0.25 22.67
N TRP A 430 8.20 -0.80 21.86
CA TRP A 430 8.64 -2.16 22.22
C TRP A 430 10.11 -2.45 21.87
N THR A 431 10.65 -3.53 22.45
CA THR A 431 12.04 -3.93 22.25
C THR A 431 12.32 -4.39 20.82
N SER A 432 13.51 -4.07 20.30
CA SER A 432 13.98 -4.46 18.96
C SER A 432 14.11 -5.97 18.73
N THR A 433 14.12 -6.77 19.80
CA THR A 433 14.28 -8.23 19.75
C THR A 433 12.99 -8.99 19.44
N LEU A 434 11.85 -8.32 19.32
CA LEU A 434 10.59 -8.97 18.96
C LEU A 434 10.56 -9.24 17.45
N ASP A 435 10.26 -10.48 17.10
CA ASP A 435 9.85 -10.85 15.74
C ASP A 435 8.42 -10.35 15.47
N VAL A 436 8.00 -10.39 14.20
CA VAL A 436 6.66 -9.93 13.79
C VAL A 436 5.55 -10.64 14.58
N ALA A 437 5.69 -11.95 14.76
CA ALA A 437 4.73 -12.74 15.53
C ALA A 437 4.71 -12.36 17.02
N GLY A 438 5.87 -12.13 17.64
CA GLY A 438 5.98 -11.68 19.02
C GLY A 438 5.35 -10.30 19.24
N LEU A 439 5.60 -9.35 18.33
CA LEU A 439 4.95 -8.03 18.39
C LEU A 439 3.43 -8.15 18.21
N THR A 440 2.96 -9.03 17.33
CA THR A 440 1.52 -9.29 17.14
C THR A 440 0.86 -9.77 18.44
N VAL A 441 1.50 -10.69 19.16
CA VAL A 441 1.02 -11.18 20.47
C VAL A 441 0.96 -10.03 21.49
N VAL A 442 2.00 -9.19 21.55
CA VAL A 442 2.03 -8.03 22.45
C VAL A 442 0.92 -7.04 22.13
N LEU A 443 0.68 -6.74 20.84
CA LEU A 443 -0.42 -5.86 20.41
C LEU A 443 -1.79 -6.46 20.75
N GLY A 444 -1.93 -7.79 20.65
CA GLY A 444 -3.12 -8.50 21.14
C GLY A 444 -3.36 -8.24 22.63
N GLY A 445 -2.31 -8.38 23.45
CA GLY A 445 -2.38 -8.09 24.89
C GLY A 445 -2.74 -6.62 25.17
N VAL A 446 -2.21 -5.67 24.37
CA VAL A 446 -2.58 -4.25 24.46
C VAL A 446 -4.04 -4.01 24.06
N ALA A 447 -4.60 -4.82 23.16
CA ALA A 447 -6.02 -4.83 22.82
C ALA A 447 -6.90 -5.53 23.88
N GLY A 448 -6.32 -6.15 24.91
CA GLY A 448 -7.07 -6.91 25.92
C GLY A 448 -7.39 -8.34 25.50
N ARG A 449 -6.66 -8.92 24.53
CA ARG A 449 -6.82 -10.31 24.06
C ARG A 449 -5.53 -11.11 24.21
N GLU A 450 -5.64 -12.32 24.74
CA GLU A 450 -4.50 -13.25 24.84
C GLU A 450 -4.33 -14.01 23.52
N LEU A 451 -3.47 -13.50 22.63
CA LEU A 451 -3.13 -14.18 21.38
C LEU A 451 -1.98 -15.16 21.59
N SER A 452 -2.06 -16.34 20.98
CA SER A 452 -0.97 -17.31 20.94
C SER A 452 -0.20 -17.23 19.61
N ARG A 453 1.05 -17.71 19.58
CA ARG A 453 1.79 -17.87 18.31
C ARG A 453 1.09 -18.81 17.33
N ALA A 454 0.32 -19.78 17.81
CA ALA A 454 -0.49 -20.66 16.96
C ALA A 454 -1.64 -19.88 16.28
N THR A 455 -2.28 -18.97 17.01
CA THR A 455 -3.29 -18.05 16.46
C THR A 455 -2.69 -17.14 15.39
N VAL A 456 -1.49 -16.60 15.64
CA VAL A 456 -0.77 -15.79 14.65
C VAL A 456 -0.41 -16.62 13.41
N ALA A 457 0.03 -17.87 13.56
CA ALA A 457 0.30 -18.74 12.42
C ALA A 457 -0.97 -18.99 11.57
N ALA A 458 -2.11 -19.26 12.21
CA ALA A 458 -3.40 -19.39 11.51
C ALA A 458 -3.81 -18.10 10.79
N ALA A 459 -3.51 -16.94 11.38
CA ALA A 459 -3.75 -15.64 10.77
C ALA A 459 -2.87 -15.40 9.53
N VAL A 460 -1.60 -15.83 9.55
CA VAL A 460 -0.71 -15.76 8.38
C VAL A 460 -1.19 -16.69 7.26
N GLU A 461 -1.68 -17.89 7.58
CA GLU A 461 -2.31 -18.77 6.57
C GLU A 461 -3.53 -18.12 5.93
N ALA A 462 -4.38 -17.47 6.72
CA ALA A 462 -5.55 -16.75 6.22
C ALA A 462 -5.11 -15.59 5.31
N GLU A 463 -4.11 -14.80 5.71
CA GLU A 463 -3.55 -13.71 4.91
C GLU A 463 -2.97 -14.20 3.58
N ALA A 464 -2.23 -15.30 3.61
CA ALA A 464 -1.68 -15.92 2.40
C ALA A 464 -2.79 -16.39 1.46
N ALA A 465 -3.83 -17.02 1.99
CA ALA A 465 -4.97 -17.49 1.20
C ALA A 465 -5.76 -16.34 0.57
N ILE A 466 -6.01 -15.27 1.33
CA ILE A 466 -6.67 -14.06 0.84
C ILE A 466 -5.79 -13.42 -0.24
N THR A 467 -4.53 -13.15 0.04
CA THR A 467 -3.62 -12.49 -0.92
C THR A 467 -3.39 -13.33 -2.18
N ALA A 468 -3.35 -14.65 -2.08
CA ALA A 468 -3.29 -15.54 -3.23
C ALA A 468 -4.54 -15.43 -4.10
N ALA A 469 -5.74 -15.43 -3.49
CA ALA A 469 -6.99 -15.21 -4.22
C ALA A 469 -7.02 -13.83 -4.90
N LEU A 470 -6.56 -12.78 -4.20
CA LEU A 470 -6.43 -11.43 -4.76
C LEU A 470 -5.51 -11.39 -5.98
N ARG A 471 -4.41 -12.15 -5.97
CA ARG A 471 -3.40 -12.15 -7.04
C ARG A 471 -3.66 -13.20 -8.12
N GLY A 472 -4.73 -13.98 -8.02
CA GLY A 472 -5.01 -15.10 -8.92
C GLY A 472 -3.93 -16.18 -8.89
N LEU A 473 -3.27 -16.38 -7.75
CA LEU A 473 -2.23 -17.41 -7.59
C LEU A 473 -2.87 -18.78 -7.42
N ASP A 474 -2.19 -19.80 -7.95
CA ASP A 474 -2.57 -21.19 -7.78
C ASP A 474 -2.20 -21.73 -6.38
N ALA A 475 -2.44 -23.02 -6.15
CA ALA A 475 -2.19 -23.65 -4.86
C ALA A 475 -0.69 -23.63 -4.47
N GLU A 476 0.22 -23.76 -5.44
CA GLU A 476 1.66 -23.71 -5.20
C GLU A 476 2.09 -22.27 -4.85
N GLY A 477 1.63 -21.29 -5.62
CA GLY A 477 1.84 -19.88 -5.34
C GLY A 477 1.32 -19.44 -3.97
N ARG A 478 0.19 -20.01 -3.52
CA ARG A 478 -0.33 -19.80 -2.17
C ARG A 478 0.59 -20.36 -1.09
N VAL A 479 1.12 -21.58 -1.25
CA VAL A 479 2.05 -22.18 -0.29
C VAL A 479 3.34 -21.37 -0.21
N ARG A 480 3.90 -21.00 -1.37
CA ARG A 480 5.09 -20.14 -1.45
C ARG A 480 4.88 -18.80 -0.76
N LEU A 481 3.73 -18.18 -0.99
CA LEU A 481 3.37 -16.93 -0.32
C LEU A 481 3.22 -17.10 1.19
N ALA A 482 2.64 -18.20 1.66
CA ALA A 482 2.56 -18.47 3.10
C ALA A 482 3.94 -18.64 3.72
N ASP A 483 4.87 -19.33 3.05
CA ASP A 483 6.26 -19.47 3.48
C ASP A 483 6.98 -18.12 3.51
N GLU A 484 6.81 -17.28 2.48
CA GLU A 484 7.34 -15.91 2.43
C GLU A 484 6.82 -15.05 3.59
N LEU A 485 5.50 -15.07 3.85
CA LEU A 485 4.90 -14.29 4.94
C LEU A 485 5.37 -14.80 6.32
N ARG A 486 5.55 -16.10 6.50
CA ARG A 486 6.09 -16.66 7.76
C ARG A 486 7.57 -16.32 7.97
N ALA A 487 8.34 -16.12 6.89
CA ALA A 487 9.75 -15.79 6.95
C ALA A 487 10.04 -14.31 7.22
N VAL A 488 9.02 -13.43 7.15
CA VAL A 488 9.20 -11.98 7.35
C VAL A 488 9.89 -11.69 8.68
N SER A 489 11.04 -11.06 8.58
CA SER A 489 11.92 -10.69 9.67
C SER A 489 11.97 -9.17 9.84
N PRO A 490 12.22 -8.64 11.06
CA PRO A 490 12.27 -7.19 11.29
C PRO A 490 13.31 -6.43 10.46
N THR A 491 14.33 -7.14 9.96
CA THR A 491 15.41 -6.62 9.11
C THR A 491 15.11 -6.69 7.62
N ASP A 492 13.99 -7.32 7.22
CA ASP A 492 13.62 -7.41 5.81
C ASP A 492 13.21 -6.03 5.29
N PRO A 493 13.44 -5.77 3.98
CA PRO A 493 12.89 -4.57 3.36
C PRO A 493 11.35 -4.62 3.42
N PRO A 494 10.69 -3.46 3.58
CA PRO A 494 9.24 -3.42 3.58
C PRO A 494 8.67 -3.79 2.21
N ALA A 495 7.42 -4.25 2.21
CA ALA A 495 6.71 -4.51 0.97
C ALA A 495 6.45 -3.18 0.24
N GLY A 496 6.86 -3.09 -1.04
CA GLY A 496 6.72 -1.88 -1.84
C GLY A 496 8.03 -1.49 -2.51
N PRO A 497 8.20 -0.23 -2.94
CA PRO A 497 9.45 0.24 -3.54
C PRO A 497 10.61 0.17 -2.54
N ARG A 498 11.81 -0.12 -3.03
CA ARG A 498 13.01 -0.26 -2.19
C ARG A 498 13.53 1.12 -1.80
N SER A 499 13.24 1.57 -0.58
CA SER A 499 13.70 2.87 -0.09
C SER A 499 15.12 2.83 0.48
N TYR A 500 15.97 3.76 0.05
CA TYR A 500 17.30 4.00 0.63
C TYR A 500 17.25 4.38 2.10
N GLN A 501 16.29 5.23 2.51
CA GLN A 501 16.10 5.59 3.91
C GLN A 501 15.75 4.35 4.75
N GLN A 502 14.80 3.54 4.33
CA GLN A 502 14.40 2.33 5.06
C GLN A 502 15.54 1.31 5.12
N LEU A 503 16.31 1.15 4.04
CA LEU A 503 17.50 0.30 4.02
C LEU A 503 18.57 0.79 5.01
N ARG A 504 18.80 2.10 5.07
CA ARG A 504 19.73 2.72 6.04
C ARG A 504 19.28 2.47 7.47
N GLU A 505 17.99 2.63 7.77
CA GLU A 505 17.44 2.38 9.11
C GLU A 505 17.47 0.88 9.48
N ALA A 506 17.20 -0.01 8.53
CA ALA A 506 17.39 -1.46 8.72
C ALA A 506 18.85 -1.79 9.05
N TRP A 507 19.80 -1.20 8.32
CA TRP A 507 21.23 -1.37 8.57
C TRP A 507 21.67 -0.85 9.95
N LEU A 508 21.19 0.33 10.36
CA LEU A 508 21.48 0.89 11.69
C LEU A 508 20.97 -0.03 12.81
N ARG A 509 19.74 -0.55 12.70
CA ARG A 509 19.17 -1.51 13.66
C ARG A 509 19.97 -2.81 13.71
N GLN A 510 20.35 -3.36 12.57
CA GLN A 510 21.17 -4.57 12.51
C GLN A 510 22.51 -4.35 13.22
N ARG A 511 23.14 -3.18 13.03
CA ARG A 511 24.38 -2.81 13.71
C ARG A 511 24.21 -2.71 15.23
N GLU A 512 23.11 -2.10 15.69
CA GLU A 512 22.78 -2.03 17.12
C GLU A 512 22.56 -3.41 17.74
N GLU A 513 21.83 -4.30 17.06
CA GLU A 513 21.60 -5.66 17.53
C GLU A 513 22.90 -6.47 17.57
N MET A 514 23.76 -6.37 16.55
CA MET A 514 25.09 -6.98 16.58
C MET A 514 25.93 -6.47 17.77
N THR A 515 25.87 -5.17 18.08
CA THR A 515 26.58 -4.59 19.22
C THR A 515 26.06 -5.14 20.55
N ARG A 516 24.73 -5.27 20.67
CA ARG A 516 24.08 -5.86 21.84
C ARG A 516 24.44 -7.34 22.01
N LEU A 517 24.36 -8.14 20.94
CA LEU A 517 24.72 -9.56 20.98
C LEU A 517 26.20 -9.77 21.33
N ALA A 518 27.10 -8.93 20.81
CA ALA A 518 28.51 -8.97 21.18
C ALA A 518 28.72 -8.66 22.68
N ALA A 519 27.98 -7.69 23.23
CA ALA A 519 28.03 -7.37 24.66
C ALA A 519 27.49 -8.51 25.53
N LEU A 520 26.39 -9.16 25.11
CA LEU A 520 25.82 -10.33 25.80
C LEU A 520 26.78 -11.51 25.76
N LEU A 521 27.37 -11.80 24.60
CA LEU A 521 28.36 -12.88 24.44
C LEU A 521 29.55 -12.67 25.38
N LYS A 522 30.13 -11.47 25.38
CA LYS A 522 31.20 -11.09 26.30
C LYS A 522 30.79 -11.28 27.77
N TRP A 523 29.60 -10.83 28.15
CA TRP A 523 29.09 -11.02 29.50
C TRP A 523 28.93 -12.51 29.87
N THR A 524 28.44 -13.35 28.94
CA THR A 524 28.35 -14.80 29.18
C THR A 524 29.71 -15.47 29.29
N GLU A 525 30.70 -15.05 28.51
CA GLU A 525 32.08 -15.54 28.60
C GLU A 525 32.72 -15.15 29.94
N ASP A 526 32.51 -13.91 30.40
CA ASP A 526 32.96 -13.44 31.71
C ASP A 526 32.29 -14.26 32.83
N LEU A 527 30.99 -14.56 32.70
CA LEU A 527 30.25 -15.38 33.65
C LEU A 527 30.79 -16.82 33.69
N LEU A 528 31.02 -17.45 32.54
CA LEU A 528 31.60 -18.79 32.44
C LEU A 528 33.00 -18.83 33.06
N THR A 529 33.85 -17.87 32.71
CA THR A 529 35.21 -17.74 33.26
C THR A 529 35.18 -17.56 34.78
N SER A 530 34.23 -16.77 35.31
CA SER A 530 34.06 -16.58 36.74
C SER A 530 33.67 -17.89 37.45
N ARG A 531 32.77 -18.67 36.84
CA ARG A 531 32.33 -19.98 37.35
C ARG A 531 33.44 -21.01 37.29
N GLU A 532 34.21 -21.07 36.21
CA GLU A 532 35.38 -21.94 36.11
C GLU A 532 36.42 -21.61 37.18
N ARG A 533 36.72 -20.32 37.41
CA ARG A 533 37.62 -19.91 38.50
C ARG A 533 37.07 -20.30 39.87
N ALA A 534 35.77 -20.21 40.08
CA ALA A 534 35.12 -20.63 41.32
C ALA A 534 35.20 -22.16 41.52
N LEU A 535 34.96 -22.94 40.45
CA LEU A 535 35.10 -24.40 40.46
C LEU A 535 36.54 -24.81 40.76
N ARG A 536 37.54 -24.22 40.09
CA ARG A 536 38.96 -24.49 40.38
C ARG A 536 39.33 -24.17 41.83
N ARG A 537 38.79 -23.08 42.40
CA ARG A 537 38.97 -22.75 43.82
C ARG A 537 38.31 -23.79 44.74
N ALA A 538 37.10 -24.23 44.42
CA ALA A 538 36.40 -25.28 45.17
C ALA A 538 37.17 -26.61 45.12
N ASP A 539 37.67 -27.02 43.94
CA ASP A 539 38.49 -28.22 43.76
C ASP A 539 39.80 -28.14 44.55
N ALA A 540 40.49 -26.99 44.51
CA ALA A 540 41.68 -26.76 45.33
C ALA A 540 41.38 -26.87 46.83
N THR A 541 40.24 -26.32 47.28
CA THR A 541 39.80 -26.42 48.67
C THR A 541 39.47 -27.86 49.06
N ILE A 542 38.76 -28.61 48.19
CA ILE A 542 38.47 -30.03 48.41
C ILE A 542 39.77 -30.84 48.47
N ASN A 543 40.73 -30.60 47.57
CA ASN A 543 42.01 -31.28 47.57
C ASN A 543 42.78 -31.00 48.87
N LEU A 544 42.84 -29.75 49.32
CA LEU A 544 43.47 -29.34 50.57
C LEU A 544 42.80 -30.02 51.78
N LEU A 545 41.47 -29.97 51.84
CA LEU A 545 40.70 -30.64 52.90
C LEU A 545 40.89 -32.15 52.85
N SER A 546 40.95 -32.76 51.66
CA SER A 546 41.14 -34.20 51.48
C SER A 546 42.55 -34.69 51.83
N GLY A 547 43.55 -33.80 51.74
CA GLY A 547 44.92 -34.02 52.19
C GLY A 547 45.10 -33.92 53.71
N SER A 548 44.21 -33.21 54.40
CA SER A 548 44.25 -33.02 55.86
C SER A 548 43.97 -34.31 56.63
N LEU A 549 44.69 -34.52 57.75
CA LEU A 549 44.58 -35.69 58.62
C LEU A 549 43.15 -35.93 59.15
N SER A 550 42.35 -34.87 59.34
CA SER A 550 40.95 -34.95 59.78
C SER A 550 40.01 -35.54 58.72
N TYR A 551 40.28 -35.35 57.42
CA TYR A 551 39.48 -35.97 56.36
C TYR A 551 39.80 -37.46 56.15
N ARG A 552 41.04 -37.90 56.38
CA ARG A 552 41.38 -39.34 56.39
C ARG A 552 40.70 -40.08 57.55
N VAL A 553 40.59 -39.44 58.72
CA VAL A 553 39.84 -39.97 59.86
C VAL A 553 38.32 -39.96 59.60
N GLY A 554 37.79 -38.91 58.96
CA GLY A 554 36.37 -38.84 58.56
C GLY A 554 35.96 -39.89 57.50
N ARG A 555 36.85 -40.22 56.55
CA ARG A 555 36.58 -41.26 55.52
C ARG A 555 36.53 -42.67 56.12
N LEU A 556 37.26 -42.93 57.20
CA LEU A 556 37.16 -44.16 57.99
C LEU A 556 35.82 -44.27 58.75
N ALA A 557 35.22 -43.15 59.16
CA ALA A 557 33.91 -43.14 59.82
C ALA A 557 32.71 -43.23 58.85
N ILE A 558 32.81 -42.68 57.64
CA ILE A 558 31.67 -42.58 56.69
C ILE A 558 31.51 -43.85 55.82
N THR A 559 32.58 -44.59 55.56
CA THR A 559 32.55 -45.82 54.76
C THR A 559 31.65 -46.93 55.36
N PRO A 560 31.66 -47.21 56.68
CA PRO A 560 30.72 -48.17 57.26
C PRO A 560 29.26 -47.71 57.19
N ALA A 561 28.99 -46.39 57.29
CA ALA A 561 27.63 -45.85 57.18
C ALA A 561 27.03 -45.99 55.77
N ARG A 562 27.84 -45.87 54.71
CA ARG A 562 27.38 -46.09 53.32
C ARG A 562 27.12 -47.57 53.00
N LEU A 563 27.89 -48.48 53.58
CA LEU A 563 27.65 -49.94 53.50
C LEU A 563 26.37 -50.33 54.25
N ALA A 564 26.13 -49.78 55.44
CA ALA A 564 24.88 -49.99 56.19
C ALA A 564 23.65 -49.49 55.42
N LYS A 565 23.74 -48.33 54.73
CA LYS A 565 22.62 -47.78 53.93
C LYS A 565 22.33 -48.59 52.66
N ARG A 566 23.35 -49.21 52.05
CA ARG A 566 23.16 -50.17 50.93
C ARG A 566 22.57 -51.50 51.42
N GLY A 567 23.01 -51.99 52.59
CA GLY A 567 22.42 -53.17 53.25
C GLY A 567 20.95 -52.97 53.62
N ALA A 568 20.59 -51.82 54.18
CA ALA A 568 19.20 -51.47 54.52
C ALA A 568 18.30 -51.37 53.28
N ARG A 569 18.81 -50.86 52.15
CA ARG A 569 18.06 -50.83 50.88
C ARG A 569 17.90 -52.23 50.27
N ALA A 570 18.88 -53.11 50.41
CA ALA A 570 18.77 -54.51 49.96
C ALA A 570 17.80 -55.32 50.84
N ALA A 571 17.81 -55.11 52.16
CA ALA A 571 16.87 -55.69 53.10
C ALA A 571 15.43 -55.19 52.84
N LYS A 572 15.26 -53.89 52.58
CA LYS A 572 13.95 -53.32 52.19
C LYS A 572 13.41 -53.98 50.92
N ARG A 573 14.24 -54.17 49.87
CA ARG A 573 13.82 -54.85 48.64
C ARG A 573 13.43 -56.32 48.86
N ARG A 574 14.16 -57.05 49.73
CA ARG A 574 13.80 -58.44 50.09
C ARG A 574 12.51 -58.51 50.91
N ALA A 575 12.26 -57.57 51.81
CA ALA A 575 11.01 -57.48 52.56
C ALA A 575 9.81 -57.15 51.66
N THR A 576 9.98 -56.25 50.69
CA THR A 576 8.93 -55.94 49.70
C THR A 576 8.65 -57.13 48.76
N ALA A 577 9.67 -57.91 48.39
CA ALA A 577 9.49 -59.14 47.60
C ALA A 577 8.74 -60.25 48.38
N ALA A 578 9.06 -60.44 49.66
CA ALA A 578 8.38 -61.42 50.53
C ALA A 578 6.92 -61.03 50.85
N LEU A 579 6.62 -59.73 50.97
CA LEU A 579 5.25 -59.23 51.14
C LEU A 579 4.40 -59.38 49.87
N ASN A 580 5.01 -59.26 48.68
CA ASN A 580 4.30 -59.48 47.42
C ASN A 580 4.05 -60.98 47.14
N GLN A 581 4.95 -61.89 47.53
CA GLN A 581 4.73 -63.34 47.44
C GLN A 581 3.59 -63.85 48.35
N ARG A 582 3.38 -63.22 49.51
CA ARG A 582 2.25 -63.55 50.41
C ARG A 582 0.89 -63.04 49.93
N ARG A 583 0.84 -62.20 48.91
CA ARG A 583 -0.40 -61.61 48.36
C ARG A 583 -0.92 -62.34 47.12
N SER A 584 -0.21 -63.33 46.62
CA SER A 584 -0.47 -64.00 45.33
C SER A 584 -0.52 -65.53 45.46
N GLU A 585 -1.36 -66.07 46.35
CA GLU A 585 -1.88 -67.46 46.33
C GLU A 585 -2.83 -67.71 47.54
N PRO A 586 -3.97 -68.42 47.39
CA PRO A 586 -5.14 -68.01 46.59
C PRO A 586 -6.49 -68.15 47.34
N GLU A 587 -7.47 -67.32 46.97
CA GLU A 587 -8.88 -67.72 46.93
C GLU A 587 -9.05 -68.70 45.76
N GLN A 588 -8.97 -70.00 46.06
CA GLN A 588 -9.57 -71.07 45.27
C GLN A 588 -10.20 -72.06 46.25
N GLN A 589 -11.47 -71.83 46.56
CA GLN A 589 -12.56 -72.81 46.60
C GLN A 589 -13.88 -72.14 46.95
#